data_AF-A0AAD8BIZ8-F1
#
_entry.id   AF-A0AAD8BIZ8-F1
#
_cell.length_a   1.000
_cell.length_b   1.000
_cell.length_c   1.000
_cell.angle_alpha   90.00
_cell.angle_beta   90.00
_cell.angle_gamma   90.00
#
_symmetry.space_group_name_H-M   'P 1'
#
loop_
_entity.id
_entity.type
_entity.pdbx_description
1 polymer ?
#
loop_
_entity_poly.entity_id
_entity_poly.type
_entity_poly.pdbx_seq_one_letter_code
_entity_poly.pdbx_strand_id
1 'polypeptide(L)'
;MAELPLCTFGLLLQDECHKKVHTRSVGLYNLSELSDANFELLMLRTKPVDHLQRENCNICFHHEQVLLEKFDKLQRNCCDPFSKHPCIGCTPVKLHSMPVRSRISYAKRKIATATTEIQKKVSKVIQVPLNLVVNEDDAAECDGCNDLTKLVAELKIFEDDEISRMCPGQKEFLSIRIDGQRVHRQKRLLLLNLKEMHVEFKKRTAMKIGLSKFCSLQPPWCITVDSSGAHAICVCETHQN
;
A
#
# COMPACT_ATOMS: atom_id res chain seq x y z
N MET A 1 32.22 31.35 -6.64
CA MET A 1 31.18 30.44 -7.15
C MET A 1 29.86 31.11 -6.85
N ALA A 2 29.03 31.41 -7.85
CA ALA A 2 27.75 32.10 -7.61
C ALA A 2 26.85 31.20 -6.77
N GLU A 3 26.37 31.71 -5.63
CA GLU A 3 25.41 31.00 -4.80
C GLU A 3 24.11 30.83 -5.59
N LEU A 4 23.68 29.58 -5.74
CA LEU A 4 22.42 29.28 -6.40
C LEU A 4 21.27 29.75 -5.50
N PRO A 5 20.22 30.36 -6.07
CA PRO A 5 19.12 30.91 -5.30
C PRO A 5 18.37 29.81 -4.53
N LEU A 6 17.87 30.14 -3.34
CA LEU A 6 17.23 29.17 -2.45
C LEU A 6 15.89 28.68 -3.00
N CYS A 7 15.67 27.36 -2.97
CA CYS A 7 14.44 26.70 -3.39
C CYS A 7 13.53 26.43 -2.20
N THR A 8 12.30 26.94 -2.18
CA THR A 8 11.33 26.74 -1.09
C THR A 8 11.09 25.25 -0.84
N PHE A 9 10.88 24.47 -1.89
CA PHE A 9 10.69 23.01 -1.78
C PHE A 9 11.94 22.27 -1.32
N GLY A 10 13.13 22.81 -1.61
CA GLY A 10 14.37 22.25 -1.09
C GLY A 10 14.48 22.34 0.43
N LEU A 11 14.16 23.52 0.95
CA LEU A 11 14.13 23.76 2.39
C LEU A 11 13.04 22.93 3.06
N LEU A 12 11.84 22.91 2.46
CA LEU A 12 10.70 22.13 2.95
C LEU A 12 11.00 20.63 3.01
N LEU A 13 11.58 20.10 1.94
CA LEU A 13 11.83 18.68 1.79
C LEU A 13 13.16 18.23 2.42
N GLN A 14 14.01 19.18 2.84
CA GLN A 14 15.40 18.93 3.25
C GLN A 14 16.18 18.10 2.22
N ASP A 15 15.88 18.34 0.93
CA ASP A 15 16.41 17.57 -0.20
C ASP A 15 17.38 18.41 -1.04
N GLU A 16 18.29 17.71 -1.71
CA GLU A 16 19.29 18.35 -2.57
C GLU A 16 18.62 19.02 -3.79
N CYS A 17 18.88 20.32 -3.94
CA CYS A 17 18.30 21.16 -4.99
C CYS A 17 19.18 21.27 -6.24
N HIS A 18 18.60 21.81 -7.31
CA HIS A 18 19.36 22.31 -8.48
C HIS A 18 20.25 21.27 -9.18
N LYS A 19 19.95 19.98 -9.01
CA LYS A 19 20.64 18.88 -9.69
C LYS A 19 20.23 18.79 -11.15
N LYS A 20 21.21 18.58 -12.03
CA LYS A 20 21.01 18.29 -13.45
C LYS A 20 20.68 16.81 -13.75
N VAL A 21 20.40 16.01 -12.73
CA VAL A 21 20.10 14.57 -12.88
C VAL A 21 18.77 14.36 -13.61
N HIS A 22 17.80 15.24 -13.35
CA HIS A 22 16.45 15.18 -13.95
C HIS A 22 16.14 16.37 -14.86
N THR A 23 17.08 17.32 -14.99
CA THR A 23 16.88 18.57 -15.73
C THR A 23 18.10 18.89 -16.58
N ARG A 24 17.90 19.55 -17.72
CA ARG A 24 19.01 19.99 -18.59
C ARG A 24 19.65 21.30 -18.11
N SER A 25 18.87 22.12 -17.42
CA SER A 25 19.25 23.44 -16.92
C SER A 25 18.96 23.57 -15.42
N VAL A 26 19.61 24.54 -14.79
CA VAL A 26 19.42 24.91 -13.39
C VAL A 26 18.73 26.27 -13.36
N GLY A 27 17.67 26.39 -12.57
CA GLY A 27 16.90 27.61 -12.41
C GLY A 27 15.74 27.44 -11.43
N LEU A 28 14.97 28.52 -11.26
CA LEU A 28 13.82 28.62 -10.37
C LEU A 28 12.61 29.14 -11.15
N TYR A 29 11.43 28.65 -10.79
CA TYR A 29 10.15 29.23 -11.13
C TYR A 29 9.49 29.79 -9.87
N ASN A 30 8.78 30.91 -10.03
CA ASN A 30 7.80 31.33 -9.05
C ASN A 30 6.56 30.41 -9.17
N LEU A 31 5.96 30.00 -8.05
CA LEU A 31 4.78 29.14 -8.06
C LEU A 31 3.55 29.79 -8.74
N SER A 32 3.54 31.12 -8.87
CA SER A 32 2.52 31.88 -9.63
C SER A 32 2.58 31.60 -11.13
N GLU A 33 3.72 31.15 -11.65
CA GLU A 33 3.91 30.84 -13.07
C GLU A 33 3.46 29.40 -13.41
N LEU A 34 3.16 28.58 -12.41
CA LEU A 34 2.68 27.22 -12.58
C LEU A 34 1.15 27.16 -12.77
N SER A 35 0.70 26.27 -13.66
CA SER A 35 -0.73 25.98 -13.84
C SER A 35 -1.38 25.50 -12.55
N ASP A 36 -2.68 25.74 -12.40
CA ASP A 36 -3.47 25.33 -11.22
C ASP A 36 -3.36 23.84 -10.95
N ALA A 37 -3.44 23.01 -11.99
CA ALA A 37 -3.27 21.56 -11.87
C ALA A 37 -1.87 21.16 -11.35
N ASN A 38 -0.80 21.81 -11.84
CA ASN A 38 0.55 21.52 -11.37
C ASN A 38 0.75 21.99 -9.93
N PHE A 39 0.21 23.16 -9.57
CA PHE A 39 0.26 23.66 -8.20
C PHE A 39 -0.45 22.70 -7.24
N GLU A 40 -1.66 22.27 -7.57
CA GLU A 40 -2.43 21.32 -6.76
C GLU A 40 -1.67 19.98 -6.59
N LEU A 41 -1.07 19.46 -7.66
CA LEU A 41 -0.23 18.25 -7.59
C LEU A 41 0.99 18.44 -6.66
N LEU A 42 1.65 19.59 -6.70
CA LEU A 42 2.75 19.89 -5.78
C LEU A 42 2.28 19.88 -4.32
N MET A 43 1.12 20.48 -4.05
CA MET A 43 0.55 20.51 -2.70
C MET A 43 0.21 19.11 -2.19
N LEU A 44 -0.45 18.30 -3.02
CA LEU A 44 -0.82 16.92 -2.68
C LEU A 44 0.41 16.03 -2.41
N ARG A 45 1.53 16.29 -3.10
CA ARG A 45 2.75 15.47 -3.04
C ARG A 45 3.72 15.87 -1.94
N THR A 46 3.54 17.04 -1.30
CA THR A 46 4.50 17.61 -0.34
C THR A 46 3.97 17.76 1.10
N LYS A 47 2.76 17.25 1.39
CA LYS A 47 2.04 17.32 2.69
C LYS A 47 2.94 17.39 3.95
N PRO A 48 2.56 18.16 5.00
CA PRO A 48 1.33 18.95 5.17
C PRO A 48 1.66 20.44 5.12
N VAL A 49 1.43 21.11 3.99
CA VAL A 49 1.74 22.54 3.91
C VAL A 49 0.55 23.31 3.41
N ASP A 50 -0.49 23.39 4.23
CA ASP A 50 -1.71 24.14 3.94
C ASP A 50 -1.49 25.68 3.90
N HIS A 51 -0.24 26.14 3.84
CA HIS A 51 0.17 27.55 3.97
C HIS A 51 1.15 28.04 2.88
N LEU A 52 1.42 27.25 1.82
CA LEU A 52 2.23 27.76 0.70
C LEU A 52 1.42 28.78 -0.11
N GLN A 53 1.79 30.05 0.01
CA GLN A 53 1.27 31.13 -0.83
C GLN A 53 2.04 31.15 -2.16
N ARG A 54 1.33 31.02 -3.29
CA ARG A 54 1.92 30.99 -4.65
C ARG A 54 2.90 32.12 -4.93
N GLU A 55 2.55 33.32 -4.50
CA GLU A 55 3.26 34.55 -4.83
C GLU A 55 4.66 34.61 -4.21
N ASN A 56 4.84 33.99 -3.04
CA ASN A 56 6.06 34.08 -2.23
C ASN A 56 6.94 32.83 -2.27
N CYS A 57 6.48 31.79 -2.97
CA CYS A 57 7.15 30.50 -2.95
C CYS A 57 7.70 30.17 -4.33
N ASN A 58 8.83 29.47 -4.36
CA ASN A 58 9.52 29.12 -5.58
C ASN A 58 9.89 27.63 -5.60
N ILE A 59 10.02 27.10 -6.81
CA ILE A 59 10.43 25.72 -7.05
C ILE A 59 11.57 25.71 -8.05
N CYS A 60 12.60 24.91 -7.77
CA CYS A 60 13.69 24.73 -8.72
C CYS A 60 13.29 23.72 -9.78
N PHE A 61 13.84 23.85 -10.99
CA PHE A 61 13.53 22.94 -12.10
C PHE A 61 13.74 21.48 -11.70
N HIS A 62 14.71 21.21 -10.82
CA HIS A 62 14.95 19.87 -10.29
C HIS A 62 13.76 19.34 -9.50
N HIS A 63 13.26 20.11 -8.52
CA HIS A 63 12.13 19.68 -7.70
C HIS A 63 10.83 19.69 -8.49
N GLU A 64 10.65 20.61 -9.43
CA GLU A 64 9.52 20.58 -10.35
C GLU A 64 9.51 19.26 -11.13
N GLN A 65 10.62 18.89 -11.75
CA GLN A 65 10.74 17.64 -12.51
C GLN A 65 10.56 16.39 -11.64
N VAL A 66 11.16 16.37 -10.44
CA VAL A 66 11.02 15.24 -9.50
C VAL A 66 9.59 15.11 -9.00
N LEU A 67 8.95 16.22 -8.60
CA LEU A 67 7.63 16.22 -7.98
C LEU A 67 6.49 16.18 -8.98
N LEU A 68 6.64 16.66 -10.21
CA LEU A 68 5.58 16.66 -11.22
C LEU A 68 5.68 15.48 -12.17
N GLU A 69 6.86 15.25 -12.77
CA GLU A 69 7.02 14.26 -13.84
C GLU A 69 7.55 12.90 -13.39
N LYS A 70 8.49 12.90 -12.44
CA LYS A 70 9.18 11.66 -12.04
C LYS A 70 8.62 11.05 -10.76
N PHE A 71 7.66 11.70 -10.12
CA PHE A 71 7.13 11.32 -8.81
C PHE A 71 6.70 9.85 -8.80
N ASP A 72 5.82 9.44 -9.72
CA ASP A 72 5.30 8.07 -9.78
C ASP A 72 6.40 7.02 -10.04
N LYS A 73 7.45 7.40 -10.79
CA LYS A 73 8.59 6.51 -11.10
C LYS A 73 9.61 6.41 -9.98
N LEU A 74 9.74 7.47 -9.19
CA LEU A 74 10.65 7.58 -8.06
C LEU A 74 9.99 7.20 -6.74
N GLN A 75 8.66 7.06 -6.71
CA GLN A 75 7.89 6.64 -5.55
C GLN A 75 8.29 5.21 -5.17
N ARG A 76 9.07 5.08 -4.09
CA ARG A 76 9.49 3.78 -3.55
C ARG A 76 8.53 3.23 -2.50
N ASN A 77 7.77 4.10 -1.82
CA ASN A 77 6.81 3.77 -0.77
C ASN A 77 5.50 4.57 -0.97
N CYS A 78 4.35 3.94 -0.74
CA CYS A 78 3.01 4.51 -0.99
C CYS A 78 2.69 5.73 -0.11
N CYS A 79 3.04 5.69 1.19
CA CYS A 79 2.73 6.77 2.15
C CYS A 79 3.94 7.64 2.53
N ASP A 80 5.10 7.41 1.90
CA ASP A 80 6.33 8.16 2.22
C ASP A 80 7.35 8.16 1.07
N PRO A 81 7.09 8.92 -0.01
CA PRO A 81 7.96 8.97 -1.17
C PRO A 81 9.40 9.40 -0.84
N PHE A 82 9.58 10.10 0.27
CA PHE A 82 10.85 10.69 0.70
C PHE A 82 11.44 10.04 1.95
N SER A 83 10.86 8.95 2.46
CA SER A 83 11.33 8.28 3.70
C SER A 83 11.44 9.23 4.91
N LYS A 84 10.53 10.21 5.00
CA LYS A 84 10.45 11.26 6.02
C LYS A 84 9.78 10.81 7.32
N HIS A 85 9.21 9.60 7.36
CA HIS A 85 8.73 8.98 8.60
C HIS A 85 9.04 7.47 8.65
N PRO A 86 9.09 6.87 9.86
CA PRO A 86 9.26 5.43 10.00
C PRO A 86 8.05 4.67 9.42
N CYS A 87 8.15 4.30 8.15
CA CYS A 87 7.21 3.41 7.49
C CYS A 87 7.18 2.07 8.25
N ILE A 88 6.00 1.64 8.70
CA ILE A 88 5.75 0.26 9.18
C ILE A 88 5.65 -0.68 7.96
N GLY A 89 6.53 -0.49 6.99
CA GLY A 89 6.69 -1.37 5.85
C GLY A 89 7.92 -2.21 6.14
N CYS A 90 7.71 -3.44 6.57
CA CYS A 90 8.78 -4.42 6.59
C CYS A 90 9.40 -4.45 5.18
N THR A 91 10.61 -3.91 5.02
CA THR A 91 11.34 -4.04 3.75
C THR A 91 11.33 -5.51 3.37
N PRO A 92 11.03 -5.88 2.10
CA PRO A 92 10.98 -7.27 1.69
C PRO A 92 12.20 -8.02 2.20
N VAL A 93 11.97 -9.17 2.84
CA VAL A 93 13.04 -9.98 3.44
C VAL A 93 14.04 -10.30 2.32
N LYS A 94 15.24 -9.70 2.36
CA LYS A 94 16.28 -9.88 1.34
C LYS A 94 16.96 -11.24 1.47
N LEU A 95 16.19 -12.31 1.23
CA LEU A 95 16.63 -13.70 1.36
C LEU A 95 17.68 -14.08 0.32
N HIS A 96 17.70 -13.41 -0.84
CA HIS A 96 18.61 -13.69 -1.95
C HIS A 96 20.09 -13.42 -1.61
N SER A 97 20.36 -12.44 -0.74
CA SER A 97 21.72 -12.07 -0.33
C SER A 97 22.22 -12.89 0.88
N MET A 98 21.40 -13.83 1.38
CA MET A 98 21.66 -14.55 2.63
C MET A 98 21.89 -16.05 2.40
N PRO A 99 22.88 -16.65 3.10
CA PRO A 99 23.06 -18.10 3.14
C PRO A 99 21.79 -18.80 3.63
N VAL A 100 21.41 -19.91 2.98
CA VAL A 100 20.16 -20.66 3.25
C VAL A 100 19.97 -20.96 4.74
N ARG A 101 21.05 -21.37 5.43
CA ARG A 101 21.06 -21.66 6.88
C ARG A 101 20.64 -20.48 7.76
N SER A 102 20.87 -19.24 7.30
CA SER A 102 20.64 -18.03 8.08
C SER A 102 19.26 -17.41 7.83
N ARG A 103 18.54 -17.88 6.81
CA ARG A 103 17.24 -17.32 6.38
C ARG A 103 16.17 -17.48 7.44
N ILE A 104 16.06 -18.66 8.04
CA ILE A 104 15.06 -18.97 9.07
C ILE A 104 15.28 -18.09 10.31
N SER A 105 16.52 -17.98 10.78
CA SER A 105 16.86 -17.14 11.95
C SER A 105 16.61 -15.64 11.67
N TYR A 106 16.95 -15.17 10.47
CA TYR A 106 16.69 -13.79 10.06
C TYR A 106 15.20 -13.47 9.96
N ALA A 107 14.41 -14.37 9.37
CA ALA A 107 12.97 -14.23 9.27
C ALA A 107 12.31 -14.20 10.67
N LYS A 108 12.67 -15.14 11.55
CA LYS A 108 12.18 -15.18 12.95
C LYS A 108 12.48 -13.88 13.69
N ARG A 109 13.71 -13.36 13.58
CA ARG A 109 14.11 -12.09 14.21
C ARG A 109 13.31 -10.91 13.67
N LYS A 110 13.10 -10.83 12.34
CA LYS A 110 12.32 -9.73 11.73
C LYS A 110 10.85 -9.77 12.13
N ILE A 111 10.24 -10.95 12.20
CA ILE A 111 8.88 -11.14 12.71
C ILE A 111 8.80 -10.68 14.16
N ALA A 112 9.74 -11.10 15.01
CA ALA A 112 9.78 -10.69 16.42
C ALA A 112 9.93 -9.17 16.60
N THR A 113 10.75 -8.52 15.79
CA THR A 113 10.87 -7.05 15.80
C THR A 113 9.55 -6.40 15.38
N ALA A 114 8.92 -6.88 14.31
CA ALA A 114 7.64 -6.33 13.85
C ALA A 114 6.52 -6.50 14.89
N THR A 115 6.39 -7.67 15.50
CA THR A 115 5.40 -7.91 16.55
C THR A 115 5.62 -7.03 17.76
N THR A 116 6.88 -6.81 18.16
CA THR A 116 7.23 -5.95 19.29
C THR A 116 6.90 -4.48 19.02
N GLU A 117 7.18 -3.97 17.82
CA GLU A 117 6.86 -2.59 17.45
C GLU A 117 5.35 -2.35 17.27
N ILE A 118 4.61 -3.36 16.76
CA ILE A 118 3.15 -3.33 16.72
C ILE A 118 2.58 -3.28 18.14
N GLN A 119 3.08 -4.14 19.05
CA GLN A 119 2.64 -4.14 20.45
C GLN A 119 2.87 -2.80 21.15
N LYS A 120 4.02 -2.14 20.93
CA LYS A 120 4.31 -0.79 21.48
C LYS A 120 3.36 0.29 20.93
N LYS A 121 2.97 0.20 19.66
CA LYS A 121 2.02 1.17 19.07
C LYS A 121 0.61 0.94 19.57
N VAL A 122 0.17 -0.31 19.66
CA VAL A 122 -1.15 -0.67 20.19
C VAL A 122 -1.28 -0.26 21.66
N SER A 123 -0.25 -0.49 22.49
CA SER A 123 -0.28 -0.07 23.91
C SER A 123 -0.36 1.45 24.07
N LYS A 124 0.30 2.21 23.18
CA LYS A 124 0.27 3.68 23.19
C LYS A 124 -1.09 4.26 22.79
N VAL A 125 -1.83 3.59 21.90
CA VAL A 125 -3.12 4.09 21.38
C VAL A 125 -4.31 3.64 22.23
N ILE A 126 -4.27 2.43 22.79
CA ILE A 126 -5.46 1.81 23.40
C ILE A 126 -5.38 1.75 24.94
N GLN A 127 -4.24 2.10 25.57
CA GLN A 127 -4.03 2.02 27.05
C GLN A 127 -4.36 0.62 27.65
N VAL A 128 -4.06 -0.47 26.94
CA VAL A 128 -4.30 -1.85 27.42
C VAL A 128 -2.97 -2.59 27.66
N PRO A 129 -2.85 -3.42 28.73
CA PRO A 129 -1.63 -4.19 29.01
C PRO A 129 -1.31 -5.26 27.95
N LEU A 130 0.00 -5.55 27.82
CA LEU A 130 0.70 -6.22 26.70
C LEU A 130 0.26 -7.64 26.26
N ASN A 131 -0.70 -8.32 26.89
CA ASN A 131 -0.77 -9.79 26.86
C ASN A 131 -2.03 -10.43 26.23
N LEU A 132 -2.76 -9.77 25.32
CA LEU A 132 -4.05 -10.30 24.79
C LEU A 132 -4.05 -10.77 23.32
N VAL A 133 -2.96 -11.37 22.84
CA VAL A 133 -3.01 -12.15 21.59
C VAL A 133 -2.60 -13.59 21.89
N VAL A 134 -3.55 -14.39 22.36
CA VAL A 134 -3.40 -15.84 22.44
C VAL A 134 -3.90 -16.42 21.12
N ASN A 135 -3.06 -17.21 20.44
CA ASN A 135 -3.52 -18.07 19.35
C ASN A 135 -4.17 -19.28 20.02
N GLU A 136 -5.50 -19.36 20.04
CA GLU A 136 -6.18 -20.60 20.37
C GLU A 136 -6.33 -21.42 19.08
N ASP A 137 -5.48 -22.45 18.99
CA ASP A 137 -5.63 -23.56 18.06
C ASP A 137 -6.62 -24.54 18.67
N ASP A 138 -7.88 -24.52 18.24
CA ASP A 138 -8.82 -25.60 18.51
C ASP A 138 -9.17 -26.32 17.20
N ALA A 139 -8.55 -27.48 17.03
CA ALA A 139 -8.94 -28.48 16.06
C ALA A 139 -10.20 -29.19 16.57
N ALA A 140 -11.32 -29.01 15.88
CA ALA A 140 -12.47 -29.91 15.97
C ALA A 140 -12.80 -30.40 14.56
N GLU A 141 -12.80 -31.73 14.40
CA GLU A 141 -13.20 -32.43 13.17
C GLU A 141 -14.67 -32.12 12.85
N CYS A 142 -14.96 -31.79 11.58
CA CYS A 142 -16.32 -31.59 11.12
C CYS A 142 -16.84 -32.85 10.44
N ASP A 143 -17.80 -33.48 11.11
CA ASP A 143 -18.60 -34.59 10.61
C ASP A 143 -19.59 -34.08 9.54
N GLY A 144 -19.68 -34.77 8.39
CA GLY A 144 -20.76 -34.58 7.40
C GLY A 144 -20.73 -33.29 6.55
N CYS A 145 -19.98 -33.33 5.44
CA CYS A 145 -19.90 -32.29 4.43
C CYS A 145 -21.19 -32.12 3.59
N ASN A 146 -22.00 -31.12 3.93
CA ASN A 146 -22.90 -30.41 3.00
C ASN A 146 -22.35 -29.01 2.62
N ASP A 147 -21.04 -28.81 2.82
CA ASP A 147 -20.45 -27.49 3.06
C ASP A 147 -19.94 -26.78 1.79
N LEU A 148 -19.73 -27.48 0.68
CA LEU A 148 -19.09 -26.91 -0.51
C LEU A 148 -19.99 -25.90 -1.24
N THR A 149 -21.29 -26.16 -1.36
CA THR A 149 -22.24 -25.29 -2.04
C THR A 149 -22.49 -24.00 -1.26
N LYS A 150 -22.47 -24.08 0.07
CA LYS A 150 -22.62 -22.93 0.98
C LYS A 150 -21.33 -22.08 1.00
N LEU A 151 -20.17 -22.75 1.03
CA LEU A 151 -18.87 -22.10 0.84
C LEU A 151 -18.83 -21.31 -0.47
N VAL A 152 -19.19 -21.92 -1.60
CA VAL A 152 -19.18 -21.25 -2.91
C VAL A 152 -20.16 -20.08 -2.97
N ALA A 153 -21.33 -20.18 -2.33
CA ALA A 153 -22.30 -19.09 -2.26
C ALA A 153 -21.78 -17.90 -1.44
N GLU A 154 -21.05 -18.16 -0.35
CA GLU A 154 -20.48 -17.12 0.52
C GLU A 154 -19.11 -16.58 0.03
N LEU A 155 -18.44 -17.24 -0.93
CA LEU A 155 -17.25 -16.71 -1.61
C LEU A 155 -17.51 -15.45 -2.44
N LYS A 156 -18.78 -15.07 -2.64
CA LYS A 156 -19.14 -13.74 -3.15
C LYS A 156 -18.64 -12.60 -2.26
N ILE A 157 -18.27 -12.88 -1.01
CA ILE A 157 -17.66 -11.88 -0.11
C ILE A 157 -16.40 -11.22 -0.71
N PHE A 158 -15.63 -11.94 -1.53
CA PHE A 158 -14.47 -11.37 -2.23
C PHE A 158 -14.88 -10.36 -3.31
N GLU A 159 -16.10 -10.45 -3.81
CA GLU A 159 -16.65 -9.58 -4.86
C GLU A 159 -17.57 -8.49 -4.31
N ASP A 160 -17.76 -8.43 -2.99
CA ASP A 160 -18.53 -7.38 -2.31
C ASP A 160 -17.83 -6.03 -2.49
N ASP A 161 -18.58 -5.02 -2.95
CA ASP A 161 -18.06 -3.67 -3.20
C ASP A 161 -17.62 -2.94 -1.91
N GLU A 162 -18.07 -3.40 -0.74
CA GLU A 162 -17.57 -2.91 0.56
C GLU A 162 -16.18 -3.46 0.90
N ILE A 163 -15.83 -4.65 0.41
CA ILE A 163 -14.61 -5.38 0.80
C ILE A 163 -13.57 -5.35 -0.33
N SER A 164 -14.00 -5.23 -1.58
CA SER A 164 -13.13 -5.10 -2.74
C SER A 164 -13.67 -4.05 -3.70
N ARG A 165 -12.78 -3.41 -4.46
CA ARG A 165 -13.16 -2.47 -5.54
C ARG A 165 -12.68 -2.98 -6.88
N MET A 166 -13.45 -2.76 -7.94
CA MET A 166 -12.98 -3.04 -9.30
C MET A 166 -11.77 -2.16 -9.63
N CYS A 167 -10.73 -2.78 -10.19
CA CYS A 167 -9.60 -2.06 -10.72
C CYS A 167 -10.05 -1.20 -11.93
N PRO A 168 -9.63 0.09 -12.01
CA PRO A 168 -10.14 1.01 -13.03
C PRO A 168 -9.57 0.75 -14.43
N GLY A 169 -8.41 0.08 -14.54
CA GLY A 169 -7.74 -0.12 -15.82
C GLY A 169 -8.46 -1.13 -16.71
N GLN A 170 -8.83 -0.75 -17.93
CA GLN A 170 -9.46 -1.67 -18.91
C GLN A 170 -8.61 -2.91 -19.24
N LYS A 171 -7.28 -2.82 -19.09
CA LYS A 171 -6.34 -3.94 -19.29
C LYS A 171 -6.11 -4.77 -18.03
N GLU A 172 -6.68 -4.38 -16.90
CA GLU A 172 -6.56 -5.08 -15.62
C GLU A 172 -7.63 -6.15 -15.50
N PHE A 173 -7.64 -7.10 -16.44
CA PHE A 173 -8.48 -8.28 -16.40
C PHE A 173 -7.63 -9.55 -16.42
N LEU A 174 -8.21 -10.65 -15.98
CA LEU A 174 -7.67 -11.99 -16.10
C LEU A 174 -8.53 -12.80 -17.07
N SER A 175 -7.90 -13.47 -18.02
CA SER A 175 -8.55 -14.51 -18.81
C SER A 175 -8.54 -15.81 -18.02
N ILE A 176 -9.71 -16.32 -17.64
CA ILE A 176 -9.87 -17.60 -16.96
C ILE A 176 -10.70 -18.55 -17.81
N ARG A 177 -10.50 -19.86 -17.63
CA ARG A 177 -11.36 -20.88 -18.24
C ARG A 177 -12.40 -21.32 -17.22
N ILE A 178 -13.67 -21.06 -17.50
CA ILE A 178 -14.81 -21.57 -16.74
C ILE A 178 -15.62 -22.44 -17.70
N ASP A 179 -15.89 -23.70 -17.34
CA ASP A 179 -16.69 -24.64 -18.15
C ASP A 179 -16.22 -24.77 -19.61
N GLY A 180 -14.90 -24.77 -19.81
CA GLY A 180 -14.27 -24.87 -21.13
C GLY A 180 -14.27 -23.58 -21.95
N GLN A 181 -14.93 -22.52 -21.49
CA GLN A 181 -14.98 -21.21 -22.16
C GLN A 181 -14.00 -20.23 -21.56
N ARG A 182 -13.36 -19.43 -22.41
CA ARG A 182 -12.46 -18.35 -21.99
C ARG A 182 -13.29 -17.12 -21.63
N VAL A 183 -13.32 -16.77 -20.35
CA VAL A 183 -14.02 -15.60 -19.82
C VAL A 183 -12.99 -14.58 -19.33
N HIS A 184 -13.22 -13.30 -19.59
CA HIS A 184 -12.43 -12.22 -19.01
C HIS A 184 -13.11 -11.72 -17.74
N ARG A 185 -12.39 -11.75 -16.61
CA ARG A 185 -12.83 -11.16 -15.34
C ARG A 185 -11.98 -9.93 -15.04
N GLN A 186 -12.62 -8.79 -14.81
CA GLN A 186 -11.93 -7.59 -14.33
C GLN A 186 -11.33 -7.88 -12.96
N LYS A 187 -10.09 -7.42 -12.73
CA LYS A 187 -9.45 -7.54 -11.42
C LYS A 187 -10.17 -6.68 -10.39
N ARG A 188 -10.19 -7.14 -9.16
CA ARG A 188 -10.71 -6.44 -7.99
C ARG A 188 -9.61 -6.33 -6.95
N LEU A 189 -9.44 -5.17 -6.36
CA LEU A 189 -8.51 -4.94 -5.27
C LEU A 189 -9.23 -5.11 -3.94
N LEU A 190 -8.75 -6.02 -3.10
CA LEU A 190 -9.22 -6.21 -1.73
C LEU A 190 -8.78 -5.02 -0.88
N LEU A 191 -9.72 -4.40 -0.18
CA LEU A 191 -9.48 -3.25 0.69
C LEU A 191 -8.93 -3.66 2.06
N LEU A 192 -9.20 -4.90 2.47
CA LEU A 192 -8.72 -5.52 3.71
C LEU A 192 -7.65 -6.56 3.41
N ASN A 193 -6.81 -6.85 4.40
CA ASN A 193 -5.94 -8.02 4.31
C ASN A 193 -6.75 -9.32 4.54
N LEU A 194 -6.23 -10.46 4.08
CA LEU A 194 -6.94 -11.74 4.16
C LEU A 194 -7.27 -12.19 5.59
N LYS A 195 -6.52 -11.72 6.60
CA LYS A 195 -6.80 -12.03 8.01
C LYS A 195 -8.01 -11.25 8.51
N GLU A 196 -8.06 -9.95 8.26
CA GLU A 196 -9.20 -9.09 8.58
C GLU A 196 -10.45 -9.58 7.85
N MET A 197 -10.31 -9.92 6.57
CA MET A 197 -11.40 -10.46 5.78
C MET A 197 -11.93 -11.79 6.31
N HIS A 198 -11.06 -12.67 6.82
CA HIS A 198 -11.46 -13.91 7.46
C HIS A 198 -12.24 -13.69 8.77
N VAL A 199 -11.85 -12.67 9.54
CA VAL A 199 -12.59 -12.24 10.73
C VAL A 199 -13.97 -11.72 10.35
N GLU A 200 -14.07 -10.86 9.32
CA GLU A 200 -15.35 -10.36 8.82
C GLU A 200 -16.23 -11.48 8.24
N PHE A 201 -15.63 -12.44 7.53
CA PHE A 201 -16.33 -13.63 7.05
C PHE A 201 -16.98 -14.41 8.21
N LYS A 202 -16.21 -14.71 9.26
CA LYS A 202 -16.72 -15.40 10.46
C LYS A 202 -17.79 -14.63 11.23
N LYS A 203 -17.85 -13.30 11.09
CA LYS A 203 -18.93 -12.49 11.67
C LYS A 203 -20.21 -12.59 10.84
N ARG A 204 -20.07 -12.54 9.52
CA ARG A 204 -21.20 -12.60 8.57
C ARG A 204 -21.76 -14.02 8.43
N THR A 205 -20.96 -15.03 8.74
CA THR A 205 -21.31 -16.43 8.47
C THR A 205 -20.96 -17.32 9.67
N ALA A 206 -21.85 -18.26 10.01
CA ALA A 206 -21.62 -19.21 11.10
C ALA A 206 -20.68 -20.38 10.71
N MET A 207 -19.97 -20.26 9.59
CA MET A 207 -19.16 -21.34 9.02
C MET A 207 -17.81 -21.47 9.72
N LYS A 208 -17.44 -22.71 10.07
CA LYS A 208 -16.15 -23.03 10.67
C LYS A 208 -15.10 -23.27 9.58
N ILE A 209 -14.50 -22.20 9.07
CA ILE A 209 -13.37 -22.28 8.14
C ILE A 209 -12.07 -21.76 8.78
N GLY A 210 -10.98 -22.51 8.62
CA GLY A 210 -9.63 -22.07 9.00
C GLY A 210 -9.06 -21.06 7.99
N LEU A 211 -8.19 -20.15 8.46
CA LEU A 211 -7.61 -19.08 7.63
C LEU A 211 -6.91 -19.63 6.37
N SER A 212 -6.12 -20.71 6.51
CA SER A 212 -5.43 -21.32 5.36
C SER A 212 -6.40 -21.81 4.29
N LYS A 213 -7.54 -22.40 4.70
CA LYS A 213 -8.57 -22.86 3.76
C LYS A 213 -9.30 -21.67 3.15
N PHE A 214 -9.60 -20.64 3.94
CA PHE A 214 -10.20 -19.39 3.45
C PHE A 214 -9.32 -18.73 2.38
N CYS A 215 -8.02 -18.54 2.64
CA CYS A 215 -7.09 -17.97 1.66
C CYS A 215 -7.00 -18.81 0.37
N SER A 216 -7.09 -20.14 0.47
CA SER A 216 -7.06 -21.02 -0.71
C SER A 216 -8.28 -20.87 -1.62
N LEU A 217 -9.37 -20.29 -1.11
CA LEU A 217 -10.60 -20.06 -1.84
C LEU A 217 -10.68 -18.65 -2.47
N GLN A 218 -9.66 -17.81 -2.24
CA GLN A 218 -9.58 -16.49 -2.83
C GLN A 218 -9.60 -16.60 -4.37
N PRO A 219 -10.57 -15.95 -5.05
CA PRO A 219 -10.59 -15.94 -6.50
C PRO A 219 -9.35 -15.26 -7.09
N PRO A 220 -8.78 -15.74 -8.19
CA PRO A 220 -7.54 -15.20 -8.75
C PRO A 220 -7.67 -13.75 -9.26
N TRP A 221 -8.89 -13.30 -9.58
CA TRP A 221 -9.18 -11.91 -9.97
C TRP A 221 -9.32 -10.96 -8.78
N CYS A 222 -9.42 -11.46 -7.55
CA CYS A 222 -9.40 -10.64 -6.35
C CYS A 222 -7.97 -10.58 -5.82
N ILE A 223 -7.30 -9.45 -6.01
CA ILE A 223 -5.90 -9.23 -5.64
C ILE A 223 -5.79 -8.44 -4.34
N THR A 224 -4.79 -8.74 -3.54
CA THR A 224 -4.47 -7.99 -2.32
C THR A 224 -3.62 -6.76 -2.64
N VAL A 225 -3.61 -5.78 -1.73
CA VAL A 225 -2.84 -4.52 -1.88
C VAL A 225 -1.32 -4.73 -1.99
N ASP A 226 -0.81 -5.87 -1.52
CA ASP A 226 0.60 -6.27 -1.61
C ASP A 226 0.92 -7.08 -2.88
N SER A 227 -0.06 -7.33 -3.74
CA SER A 227 0.15 -8.01 -5.02
C SER A 227 0.98 -7.14 -5.97
N SER A 228 1.88 -7.78 -6.74
CA SER A 228 2.70 -7.07 -7.73
C SER A 228 1.82 -6.29 -8.72
N GLY A 229 2.07 -4.98 -8.84
CA GLY A 229 1.27 -4.05 -9.66
C GLY A 229 0.14 -3.35 -8.90
N ALA A 230 -0.25 -3.79 -7.70
CA ALA A 230 -1.27 -3.13 -6.88
C ALA A 230 -0.76 -1.85 -6.19
N HIS A 231 0.56 -1.60 -6.20
CA HIS A 231 1.18 -0.39 -5.66
C HIS A 231 0.78 0.91 -6.38
N ALA A 232 0.15 0.81 -7.55
CA ALA A 232 -0.37 1.95 -8.31
C ALA A 232 -1.78 2.40 -7.83
N ILE A 233 -2.41 1.66 -6.91
CA ILE A 233 -3.78 1.95 -6.43
C ILE A 233 -3.68 2.44 -4.97
N CYS A 234 -4.05 3.71 -4.69
CA CYS A 234 -4.14 4.19 -3.30
C CYS A 234 -5.41 3.66 -2.65
N VAL A 235 -5.27 3.03 -1.48
CA VAL A 235 -6.39 2.64 -0.60
C VAL A 235 -6.55 3.60 0.59
N CYS A 236 -5.85 4.73 0.56
CA CYS A 236 -5.87 5.75 1.61
C CYS A 236 -7.18 6.54 1.59
N GLU A 237 -7.77 6.86 2.75
CA GLU A 237 -9.00 7.67 2.85
C GLU A 237 -8.89 9.02 2.11
N THR A 238 -7.68 9.58 1.99
CA THR A 238 -7.44 10.86 1.32
C THR A 238 -7.29 10.79 -0.20
N HIS A 239 -7.01 9.61 -0.78
CA HIS A 239 -6.88 9.44 -2.24
C HIS A 239 -7.57 8.16 -2.72
N GLN A 240 -8.64 7.75 -2.05
CA GLN A 240 -9.58 6.83 -2.66
C GLN A 240 -10.04 7.47 -3.97
N ASN A 241 -9.81 6.78 -5.09
CA ASN A 241 -10.58 7.03 -6.30
C ASN A 241 -12.08 6.91 -6.00
#